data_AF-A0A512NDA4-F1
#
_entry.id   AF-A0A512NDA4-F1
#
_cell.length_a   1.000
_cell.length_b   1.000
_cell.length_c   1.000
_cell.angle_alpha   90.00
_cell.angle_beta   90.00
_cell.angle_gamma   90.00
#
_symmetry.space_group_name_H-M   'P 1'
#
loop_
_entity.id
_entity.type
_entity.pdbx_description
1 polymer ?
#
loop_
_entity_poly.entity_id
_entity_poly.type
_entity_poly.pdbx_seq_one_letter_code
_entity_poly.pdbx_strand_id
1 'polypeptide(L)' 'MRAHPGRIATHLIVPHELPEDLAGKGEILLDPRGELHHRYGARSACLYVVRPDGYIGFRSQPPDADALRSYFTRIFL' A
#
# COMPACT_ATOMS: atom_id res chain seq x y z
N MET A 1 11.86 0.92 -15.90
CA MET A 1 10.66 0.69 -15.07
C MET A 1 9.72 1.87 -15.25
N ARG A 2 8.75 1.78 -16.18
CA ARG A 2 7.80 2.89 -16.40
C ARG A 2 6.69 2.77 -15.34
N ALA A 3 6.71 3.67 -14.35
CA ALA A 3 5.55 3.90 -13.50
C ALA A 3 4.36 4.24 -14.42
N HIS A 4 3.22 3.58 -14.27
CA HIS A 4 2.01 3.88 -15.06
C HIS A 4 1.28 5.07 -14.43
N PRO A 5 1.52 6.31 -14.89
CA PRO A 5 0.99 7.49 -14.22
C PRO A 5 -0.54 7.49 -14.38
N GLY A 6 -1.27 7.66 -13.28
CA GLY A 6 -2.73 7.71 -13.28
C GLY A 6 -3.48 6.37 -13.24
N ARG A 7 -2.80 5.22 -13.13
CA ARG A 7 -3.46 3.90 -13.00
C ARG A 7 -3.41 3.28 -11.61
N ILE A 8 -2.50 3.74 -10.77
CA ILE A 8 -2.30 3.23 -9.41
C ILE A 8 -2.22 4.43 -8.46
N ALA A 9 -3.15 4.50 -7.52
CA ALA A 9 -3.07 5.43 -6.39
C ALA A 9 -2.26 4.77 -5.27
N THR A 10 -1.30 5.51 -4.71
CA THR A 10 -0.47 5.02 -3.60
C THR A 10 -0.84 5.78 -2.33
N HIS A 11 -1.24 5.02 -1.31
CA HIS A 11 -1.58 5.53 0.00
C HIS A 11 -0.63 4.95 1.04
N LEU A 12 -0.06 5.80 1.88
CA LEU A 12 0.72 5.40 3.03
C LEU A 12 -0.10 5.63 4.31
N ILE A 13 -0.30 4.58 5.10
CA ILE A 13 -1.04 4.65 6.36
C ILE A 13 -0.03 4.57 7.50
N VAL A 14 -0.01 5.58 8.39
CA VAL A 14 0.91 5.64 9.53
C VAL A 14 0.15 5.98 10.82
N PRO A 15 0.57 5.45 11.98
CA PRO A 15 -0.17 5.66 13.22
C PRO A 15 -0.02 7.07 13.82
N HIS A 16 1.12 7.76 13.72
CA HIS A 16 1.30 9.06 14.41
C HIS A 16 1.96 10.09 13.52
N GLU A 17 3.27 10.01 13.36
CA GLU A 17 4.04 11.03 12.65
C GLU A 17 4.58 10.49 11.34
N LEU A 18 4.64 11.40 10.38
CA LEU A 18 5.27 11.15 9.11
C LEU A 18 6.78 11.12 9.28
N PRO A 19 7.46 10.07 8.81
CA PRO A 19 8.90 10.19 8.56
C PRO A 19 9.15 11.36 7.60
N GLU A 20 10.05 12.30 7.97
CA GLU A 20 10.31 13.52 7.19
C GLU A 20 10.71 13.22 5.73
N ASP A 21 11.35 12.07 5.51
CA ASP A 21 11.80 11.55 4.21
C ASP A 21 10.66 11.08 3.28
N LEU A 22 9.43 11.02 3.79
CA LEU A 22 8.21 10.61 3.07
C LEU A 22 7.27 11.78 2.78
N ALA A 23 7.57 12.99 3.25
CA ALA A 23 6.79 14.19 2.98
C ALA A 23 6.69 14.45 1.46
N GLY A 24 5.47 14.50 0.94
CA GLY A 24 5.19 14.78 -0.48
C GLY A 24 5.30 13.58 -1.44
N LYS A 25 5.52 12.35 -0.96
CA LYS A 25 5.68 11.15 -1.81
C LYS A 25 4.39 10.38 -2.13
N GLY A 26 3.22 10.97 -1.93
CA GLY A 26 1.93 10.34 -2.21
C GLY A 26 0.85 10.83 -1.26
N GLU A 27 -0.30 10.14 -1.28
CA GLU A 27 -1.36 10.39 -0.31
C GLU A 27 -1.01 9.68 1.00
N ILE A 28 -1.18 10.38 2.11
CA ILE A 28 -0.81 9.87 3.43
C ILE A 28 -2.03 10.00 4.32
N LEU A 29 -2.40 8.89 4.96
CA LEU A 29 -3.49 8.82 5.93
C LEU A 29 -2.92 8.52 7.31
N LEU A 30 -3.30 9.34 8.29
CA LEU A 30 -3.03 9.06 9.69
C LEU A 30 -4.06 8.08 10.24
N ASP A 31 -3.59 7.06 10.94
CA ASP A 31 -4.40 6.08 11.67
C ASP A 31 -4.08 6.16 13.18
N PRO A 32 -4.39 7.31 13.85
CA PRO A 32 -4.00 7.58 15.23
C PRO A 32 -4.55 6.59 16.25
N ARG A 33 -5.64 5.90 15.90
CA ARG A 33 -6.28 4.89 16.74
C ARG A 33 -5.98 3.46 16.31
N GLY A 34 -5.21 3.26 15.23
CA GLY A 34 -4.91 1.94 14.70
C GLY A 34 -6.13 1.21 14.12
N GLU A 35 -7.20 1.92 13.77
CA GLU A 35 -8.43 1.30 13.27
C GLU A 35 -8.22 0.63 11.92
N LEU A 36 -7.49 1.27 11.01
CA LEU A 36 -7.16 0.69 9.72
C LEU A 36 -6.21 -0.50 9.90
N HIS A 37 -5.17 -0.34 10.72
CA HIS A 37 -4.24 -1.43 11.03
C HIS A 37 -4.96 -2.65 11.60
N HIS A 38 -5.90 -2.44 12.53
CA HIS A 38 -6.69 -3.49 13.14
C HIS A 38 -7.63 -4.16 12.13
N ARG A 39 -8.42 -3.38 11.38
CA ARG A 39 -9.40 -3.91 10.41
C ARG A 39 -8.75 -4.69 9.28
N TYR A 40 -7.56 -4.27 8.83
CA TYR A 40 -6.81 -4.96 7.78
C TYR A 40 -5.87 -6.05 8.32
N GLY A 41 -5.73 -6.20 9.64
CA GLY A 41 -4.80 -7.16 10.24
C GLY A 41 -3.32 -6.83 9.97
N ALA A 42 -2.98 -5.55 9.81
CA ALA A 42 -1.62 -5.06 9.64
C ALA A 42 -0.90 -4.92 11.00
N ARG A 43 -0.47 -6.05 11.58
CA ARG A 43 0.22 -6.09 12.88
C ARG A 43 1.66 -5.53 12.83
N SER A 44 2.21 -5.38 11.63
CA SER A 44 3.48 -4.73 11.31
C SER A 44 3.37 -4.08 9.93
N ALA A 45 4.46 -3.49 9.42
CA ALA A 45 4.51 -2.98 8.06
C ALA A 45 3.94 -4.01 7.07
N CYS A 46 2.98 -3.59 6.26
CA CYS A 46 2.20 -4.46 5.39
C CYS A 46 1.78 -3.70 4.14
N LEU A 47 1.71 -4.41 3.02
CA LEU A 47 1.31 -3.87 1.74
C LEU A 47 0.05 -4.57 1.24
N TYR A 48 -0.90 -3.78 0.73
CA TYR A 48 -2.14 -4.23 0.15
C TYR A 48 -2.30 -3.65 -1.25
N VAL A 49 -2.83 -4.44 -2.19
CA VAL A 49 -3.38 -3.94 -3.45
C VAL A 49 -4.89 -4.10 -3.39
N VAL A 50 -5.59 -2.96 -3.43
CA VAL A 50 -7.05 -2.92 -3.57
C VAL A 50 -7.37 -2.82 -5.06
N ARG A 51 -8.19 -3.73 -5.56
CA ARG A 51 -8.66 -3.76 -6.95
C ARG A 51 -9.75 -2.70 -7.18
N PRO A 52 -10.06 -2.33 -8.43
CA PRO A 52 -11.14 -1.38 -8.74
C PRO A 52 -12.53 -1.81 -8.24
N ASP A 53 -12.75 -3.09 -7.98
CA ASP A 53 -13.99 -3.64 -7.40
C ASP A 53 -14.00 -3.64 -5.86
N GLY A 54 -12.97 -3.07 -5.23
CA GLY A 54 -12.87 -2.94 -3.77
C GLY A 54 -12.29 -4.17 -3.05
N TYR A 55 -11.96 -5.24 -3.78
CA TYR A 55 -11.39 -6.45 -3.16
C TYR A 55 -9.86 -6.35 -3.02
N ILE A 56 -9.32 -7.00 -1.99
CA ILE A 56 -7.87 -7.17 -1.84
C ILE A 56 -7.40 -8.19 -2.88
N GLY A 57 -6.61 -7.74 -3.85
CA GLY A 57 -6.02 -8.59 -4.88
C GLY A 57 -4.65 -9.16 -4.47
N PHE A 58 -3.92 -8.44 -3.62
CA PHE A 58 -2.61 -8.85 -3.12
C PHE A 58 -2.38 -8.31 -1.70
N ARG A 59 -1.67 -9.09 -0.89
CA ARG A 59 -1.23 -8.72 0.45
C ARG A 59 0.16 -9.30 0.72
N SER A 60 1.04 -8.53 1.35
CA SER A 60 2.33 -9.03 1.88
C SER A 60 2.65 -8.40 3.25
N GLN A 61 3.19 -9.22 4.15
CA GLN A 61 3.68 -8.79 5.47
C GLN A 61 4.96 -9.59 5.78
N PRO A 62 6.16 -8.99 5.73
CA PRO A 62 6.45 -7.58 5.44
C PRO A 62 6.14 -7.18 3.97
N PRO A 63 6.19 -5.88 3.62
CA PRO A 63 6.06 -5.44 2.23
C PRO A 63 7.16 -6.05 1.36
N ASP A 64 6.77 -6.64 0.24
CA ASP A 64 7.70 -7.25 -0.72
C ASP A 64 7.48 -6.66 -2.13
N ALA A 65 8.48 -5.92 -2.60
CA ALA A 65 8.44 -5.23 -3.89
C ALA A 65 8.54 -6.19 -5.09
N ASP A 66 9.25 -7.30 -4.94
CA ASP A 66 9.42 -8.29 -6.02
C ASP A 66 8.16 -9.14 -6.15
N ALA A 67 7.57 -9.57 -5.04
CA ALA A 67 6.28 -10.25 -5.05
C ALA A 67 5.16 -9.36 -5.63
N LEU A 68 5.15 -8.07 -5.29
CA LEU A 68 4.22 -7.09 -5.87
C LEU A 68 4.42 -6.95 -7.39
N ARG A 69 5.68 -6.88 -7.84
CA ARG A 69 6.02 -6.83 -9.27
C ARG A 69 5.51 -8.08 -9.99
N SER A 70 5.78 -9.27 -9.46
CA SER A 70 5.29 -10.53 -10.02
C SER A 70 3.76 -10.59 -10.09
N TYR A 71 3.06 -10.09 -9.05
CA TYR A 71 1.61 -10.00 -9.04
C TYR A 71 1.09 -9.11 -10.18
N PHE A 72 1.65 -7.92 -10.36
CA PHE A 72 1.24 -7.02 -11.44
C PHE A 72 1.60 -7.53 -12.83
N THR A 73 2.78 -8.15 -13.00
CA THR A 73 3.17 -8.80 -14.26
C THR A 73 2.11 -9.83 -14.67
N ARG A 74 1.64 -10.68 -13.76
CA ARG A 74 0.62 -11.70 -14.07
C ARG A 74 -0.73 -11.13 -14.53
N ILE A 75 -1.06 -9.89 -14.18
CA ILE A 75 -2.35 -9.27 -14.50
C ILE A 75 -2.28 -8.43 -15.77
N PHE A 76 -1.15 -7.78 -16.03
CA PHE A 76 -1.03 -6.74 -17.06
C PHE A 76 -0.09 -7.10 -18.22
N LEU A 77 0.71 -8.15 -18.11
CA LEU A 77 1.70 -8.60 -19.10
C LEU A 77 1.51 -10.08 -19.44
#